data_AF-A0A3E0E1Q1-F1
#
_entry.id   AF-A0A3E0E1Q1-F1
#
_cell.length_a   1.000
_cell.length_b   1.000
_cell.length_c   1.000
_cell.angle_alpha   90.00
_cell.angle_beta   90.00
_cell.angle_gamma   90.00
#
_symmetry.space_group_name_H-M   'P 1'
#
loop_
_entity.id
_entity.type
_entity.pdbx_description
1 polymer ?
#
loop_
_entity_poly.entity_id
_entity_poly.type
_entity_poly.pdbx_seq_one_letter_code
_entity_poly.pdbx_strand_id
1 'polypeptide(L)'
;MNFYTLFQLLIVSIAATSAITLFRYAISARDREIYKEPLLLTYLFSQVKPKLSIGSKRTLGWLLHFSIGFVCVLSYHLLWKYRILDLSVIGSLLLGFISGVIGVFSLFIMFKIAKYTLSIYSKDYYFQMFIAYIIFALYATVIYYILSPIF
;
A
#
# COMPACT_ATOMS: atom_id res chain seq x y z
N MET A 1 -20.99 9.44 -3.04
CA MET A 1 -19.92 9.50 -4.06
C MET A 1 -20.57 9.12 -5.38
N ASN A 2 -20.36 9.87 -6.45
CA ASN A 2 -20.95 9.52 -7.74
C ASN A 2 -20.11 8.43 -8.44
N PHE A 3 -20.61 7.89 -9.55
CA PHE A 3 -19.94 6.84 -10.32
C PHE A 3 -18.58 7.29 -10.88
N TYR A 4 -18.49 8.52 -11.38
CA TYR A 4 -17.28 9.11 -11.95
C TYR A 4 -16.15 9.21 -10.92
N THR A 5 -16.41 9.73 -9.72
CA THR A 5 -15.46 9.78 -8.62
C THR A 5 -15.01 8.37 -8.21
N LEU A 6 -15.94 7.41 -8.09
CA LEU A 6 -15.55 6.03 -7.75
C LEU A 6 -14.57 5.45 -8.78
N PHE A 7 -14.86 5.66 -10.07
CA PHE A 7 -14.01 5.19 -11.15
C PHE A 7 -12.63 5.88 -11.16
N GLN A 8 -12.58 7.19 -10.90
CA GLN A 8 -11.34 7.93 -10.71
C GLN A 8 -10.51 7.33 -9.56
N LEU A 9 -11.11 7.10 -8.39
CA LEU A 9 -10.41 6.52 -7.24
C LEU A 9 -9.88 5.11 -7.54
N LEU A 10 -10.62 4.31 -8.30
CA LEU A 10 -10.15 2.99 -8.74
C LEU A 10 -8.90 3.13 -9.62
N ILE A 11 -8.90 4.00 -10.63
CA ILE A 11 -7.73 4.24 -11.48
C ILE A 11 -6.53 4.71 -10.66
N VAL A 12 -6.73 5.72 -9.80
CA VAL A 12 -5.67 6.27 -8.94
C VAL A 12 -5.08 5.16 -8.05
N SER A 13 -5.95 4.36 -7.42
CA SER A 13 -5.52 3.28 -6.53
C SER A 13 -4.72 2.19 -7.26
N ILE A 14 -5.17 1.76 -8.44
CA ILE A 14 -4.46 0.76 -9.25
C ILE A 14 -3.10 1.31 -9.70
N ALA A 15 -3.05 2.55 -10.18
CA ALA A 15 -1.81 3.18 -10.65
C ALA A 15 -0.79 3.33 -9.51
N ALA A 16 -1.19 3.90 -8.38
CA ALA A 16 -0.31 4.11 -7.23
C ALA A 16 0.15 2.78 -6.60
N THR A 17 -0.75 1.80 -6.46
CA THR A 17 -0.41 0.47 -5.92
C THR A 17 0.56 -0.27 -6.85
N SER A 18 0.37 -0.15 -8.16
CA SER A 18 1.28 -0.75 -9.15
C SER A 18 2.66 -0.09 -9.12
N ALA A 19 2.72 1.24 -8.98
CA ALA A 19 3.97 1.98 -8.88
C ALA A 19 4.82 1.53 -7.66
N ILE A 20 4.21 1.41 -6.48
CA ILE A 20 4.95 0.91 -5.30
C ILE A 20 5.31 -0.56 -5.41
N THR A 21 4.48 -1.37 -6.08
CA THR A 21 4.78 -2.77 -6.33
C THR A 21 6.01 -2.89 -7.21
N LEU A 22 6.08 -2.11 -8.30
CA LEU A 22 7.24 -2.06 -9.18
C LEU A 22 8.49 -1.58 -8.43
N PHE A 23 8.38 -0.52 -7.65
CA PHE A 23 9.47 0.00 -6.82
C PHE A 23 10.04 -1.08 -5.90
N ARG A 24 9.19 -1.77 -5.14
CA ARG A 24 9.62 -2.81 -4.20
C ARG A 24 10.21 -4.03 -4.91
N TYR A 25 9.70 -4.37 -6.10
CA TYR A 25 10.28 -5.44 -6.92
C TYR A 25 11.68 -5.07 -7.45
N ALA A 26 11.87 -3.83 -7.89
CA ALA A 26 13.16 -3.35 -8.36
C ALA A 26 14.21 -3.35 -7.23
N ILE A 27 13.85 -2.89 -6.03
CA ILE A 27 14.74 -2.91 -4.86
C ILE A 27 15.02 -4.34 -4.38
N SER A 28 14.01 -5.21 -4.32
CA SER A 28 14.17 -6.63 -3.96
C SER A 28 15.12 -7.39 -4.91
N ALA A 29 15.10 -7.06 -6.21
CA ALA A 29 16.03 -7.64 -7.17
C ALA A 29 17.49 -7.24 -6.92
N ARG A 30 17.71 -6.04 -6.37
CA ARG A 30 19.04 -5.52 -6.02
C ARG A 30 19.57 -6.12 -4.71
N ASP A 31 18.73 -6.16 -3.67
CA ASP A 31 19.18 -6.42 -2.30
C ASP A 31 19.04 -7.89 -1.87
N ARG A 32 18.53 -8.78 -2.73
CA ARG A 32 18.23 -10.21 -2.46
C ARG A 32 17.28 -10.47 -1.28
N GLU A 33 16.70 -9.44 -0.68
CA GLU A 33 15.68 -9.55 0.37
C GLU A 33 14.26 -9.58 -0.21
N ILE A 34 13.34 -10.26 0.48
CA ILE A 34 11.94 -10.39 0.05
C ILE A 34 11.15 -9.16 0.51
N TYR A 35 11.25 -8.07 -0.24
CA TYR A 35 10.41 -6.87 -0.05
C TYR A 35 9.06 -6.97 -0.78
N LYS A 36 8.62 -8.15 -1.19
CA LYS A 36 7.42 -8.32 -2.03
C LYS A 36 6.17 -8.49 -1.17
N GLU A 37 5.47 -7.38 -0.93
CA GLU A 37 4.28 -7.28 -0.07
C GLU A 37 3.17 -8.33 -0.31
N PRO A 38 2.73 -8.62 -1.56
CA PRO A 38 1.70 -9.64 -1.77
C PRO A 38 2.19 -11.05 -1.41
N LEU A 39 3.49 -11.33 -1.53
CA LEU A 39 4.08 -12.61 -1.11
C LEU A 39 4.18 -12.70 0.42
N LEU A 40 4.44 -11.59 1.09
CA LEU A 40 4.43 -11.53 2.55
C LEU A 40 3.02 -11.78 3.11
N LEU A 41 2.00 -11.14 2.53
CA LEU A 41 0.61 -11.39 2.90
C LEU A 41 0.21 -12.85 2.64
N THR A 42 0.62 -13.41 1.50
CA THR A 42 0.43 -14.84 1.18
C THR A 42 1.03 -15.73 2.27
N TYR A 43 2.23 -15.40 2.75
CA TYR A 43 2.88 -16.12 3.85
C TYR A 43 2.08 -15.98 5.16
N LEU A 44 1.64 -14.77 5.51
CA LEU A 44 0.81 -14.56 6.71
C LEU A 44 -0.49 -15.39 6.66
N PHE A 45 -1.13 -15.48 5.49
CA PHE A 45 -2.28 -16.38 5.31
C PHE A 45 -1.93 -17.86 5.42
N SER A 46 -0.71 -18.25 5.09
CA SER A 46 -0.27 -19.64 5.26
C SER A 46 -0.24 -20.05 6.73
N GLN A 47 0.04 -19.11 7.63
CA GLN A 47 0.05 -19.33 9.08
C GLN A 47 -1.36 -19.29 9.69
N VAL A 48 -2.19 -18.34 9.26
CA VAL A 48 -3.52 -18.11 9.87
C VAL A 48 -4.63 -18.97 9.23
N LYS A 49 -4.52 -19.30 7.95
CA LYS A 49 -5.50 -20.10 7.18
C LYS A 49 -4.80 -21.24 6.42
N PRO A 50 -4.28 -22.26 7.13
CA PRO A 50 -3.43 -23.29 6.53
C PRO A 50 -4.14 -24.12 5.45
N LYS A 51 -5.47 -24.32 5.57
CA LYS A 51 -6.30 -25.15 4.69
C LYS A 51 -6.48 -24.61 3.26
N LEU A 52 -6.12 -23.36 2.98
CA LEU A 52 -6.22 -22.79 1.62
C LEU A 52 -5.09 -23.28 0.72
N SER A 53 -5.40 -23.50 -0.56
CA SER A 53 -4.37 -23.79 -1.58
C SER A 53 -3.37 -22.62 -1.70
N ILE A 54 -2.14 -22.92 -2.14
CA ILE A 54 -1.10 -21.89 -2.36
C ILE A 54 -1.57 -20.85 -3.39
N GLY A 55 -2.25 -21.29 -4.46
CA GLY A 55 -2.84 -20.40 -5.46
C GLY A 55 -3.87 -19.45 -4.85
N SER A 56 -4.80 -19.96 -4.05
CA SER A 56 -5.81 -19.14 -3.37
C SER A 56 -5.19 -18.14 -2.39
N LYS A 57 -4.18 -18.55 -1.62
CA LYS A 57 -3.44 -17.66 -0.70
C LYS A 57 -2.75 -16.52 -1.47
N ARG A 58 -2.14 -16.83 -2.62
CA ARG A 58 -1.52 -15.84 -3.50
C ARG A 58 -2.54 -14.84 -4.03
N THR A 59 -3.67 -15.32 -4.54
CA THR A 59 -4.76 -14.45 -5.03
C THR A 59 -5.28 -13.54 -3.92
N LEU A 60 -5.47 -14.06 -2.70
CA LEU A 60 -5.89 -13.26 -1.55
C LEU A 60 -4.86 -12.20 -1.16
N GLY A 61 -3.55 -12.53 -1.19
CA GLY A 61 -2.48 -11.56 -0.94
C GLY A 61 -2.53 -10.38 -1.91
N TRP A 62 -2.71 -10.65 -3.20
CA TRP A 62 -2.87 -9.61 -4.23
C TRP A 62 -4.16 -8.82 -4.05
N LEU A 63 -5.29 -9.49 -3.81
CA LEU A 63 -6.58 -8.83 -3.62
C LEU A 63 -6.53 -7.85 -2.44
N LEU A 64 -5.91 -8.26 -1.33
CA LEU A 64 -5.75 -7.40 -0.17
C LEU A 64 -4.78 -6.25 -0.42
N HIS A 65 -3.68 -6.49 -1.14
CA HIS A 65 -2.74 -5.42 -1.49
C HIS A 65 -3.42 -4.28 -2.24
N PHE A 66 -4.19 -4.60 -3.29
CA PHE A 66 -4.95 -3.59 -4.03
C PHE A 66 -6.14 -3.02 -3.24
N SER A 67 -6.78 -3.83 -2.39
CA SER A 67 -7.86 -3.32 -1.51
C SER A 67 -7.34 -2.31 -0.49
N ILE A 68 -6.18 -2.55 0.11
CA ILE A 68 -5.52 -1.61 1.03
C ILE A 68 -5.17 -0.33 0.29
N GLY A 69 -4.58 -0.44 -0.91
CA GLY A 69 -4.30 0.71 -1.76
C GLY A 69 -5.55 1.54 -2.07
N PHE A 70 -6.67 0.90 -2.39
CA PHE A 70 -7.95 1.58 -2.59
C PHE A 70 -8.46 2.27 -1.32
N VAL A 71 -8.40 1.61 -0.17
CA VAL A 71 -8.79 2.23 1.12
C VAL A 71 -7.94 3.46 1.41
N CYS A 72 -6.62 3.40 1.20
CA CYS A 72 -5.74 4.57 1.38
C CYS A 72 -6.14 5.73 0.47
N VAL A 73 -6.35 5.49 -0.83
CA VAL A 73 -6.78 6.53 -1.78
C VAL A 73 -8.16 7.09 -1.43
N LEU A 74 -9.09 6.24 -0.99
CA LEU A 74 -10.40 6.69 -0.51
C LEU A 74 -10.25 7.61 0.71
N SER A 75 -9.41 7.25 1.68
CA SER A 75 -9.11 8.11 2.83
C SER A 75 -8.50 9.45 2.40
N TYR A 76 -7.56 9.44 1.45
CA TYR A 76 -6.96 10.68 0.93
C TYR A 76 -8.02 11.56 0.26
N HIS A 77 -8.88 10.97 -0.57
CA HIS A 77 -10.00 11.68 -1.19
C HIS A 77 -10.91 12.35 -0.16
N LEU A 78 -11.25 11.65 0.93
CA LEU A 78 -12.05 12.24 2.00
C LEU A 78 -11.33 13.42 2.66
N LEU A 79 -10.03 13.30 2.95
CA LEU A 79 -9.24 14.37 3.53
C LEU A 79 -9.17 15.61 2.62
N TRP A 80 -9.00 15.41 1.31
CA TRP A 80 -9.04 16.50 0.32
C TRP A 80 -10.44 17.10 0.18
N LYS A 81 -11.47 16.26 0.09
CA LYS A 81 -12.87 16.69 -0.06
C LYS A 81 -13.34 17.55 1.10
N TYR A 82 -12.97 17.19 2.33
CA TYR A 82 -13.30 17.94 3.54
C TYR A 82 -12.30 19.06 3.85
N ARG A 83 -11.34 19.33 2.95
CA ARG A 83 -10.31 20.36 3.11
C ARG A 83 -9.52 20.23 4.42
N ILE A 84 -9.36 19.00 4.90
CA ILE A 84 -8.51 18.69 6.07
C ILE A 84 -7.03 18.76 5.67
N LEU A 85 -6.73 18.36 4.42
CA LEU A 85 -5.42 18.51 3.80
C LEU A 85 -5.57 19.04 2.39
N ASP A 86 -4.58 19.83 1.96
CA ASP A 86 -4.53 20.35 0.60
C ASP A 86 -4.03 19.29 -0.39
N LEU A 87 -4.53 19.39 -1.63
CA LEU A 87 -4.01 18.65 -2.76
C LEU A 87 -2.67 19.27 -3.21
N SER A 88 -1.62 19.03 -2.45
CA SER A 88 -0.28 19.62 -2.66
C SER A 88 0.83 18.60 -2.38
N VAL A 89 2.05 18.92 -2.78
CA VAL A 89 3.23 18.10 -2.48
C VAL A 89 3.40 17.93 -0.97
N ILE A 90 3.27 19.01 -0.19
CA ILE A 90 3.39 18.96 1.27
C ILE A 90 2.28 18.09 1.88
N GLY A 91 1.04 18.25 1.42
CA GLY A 91 -0.07 17.40 1.83
C GLY A 91 0.17 15.92 1.54
N SER A 92 0.71 15.60 0.36
CA SER A 92 1.05 14.22 -0.01
C SER A 92 2.18 13.62 0.82
N LEU A 93 3.18 14.41 1.22
CA LEU A 93 4.25 13.96 2.12
C LEU A 93 3.70 13.65 3.51
N LEU A 94 2.79 14.49 4.03
CA LEU A 94 2.10 14.24 5.29
C LEU A 94 1.24 12.96 5.24
N LEU A 95 0.48 12.78 4.15
CA LEU A 95 -0.30 11.56 3.92
C LEU A 95 0.60 10.32 3.87
N GLY A 96 1.71 10.40 3.13
CA GLY A 96 2.71 9.34 3.02
C GLY A 96 3.35 9.01 4.36
N PHE A 97 3.72 10.02 5.14
CA PHE A 97 4.28 9.85 6.49
C PHE A 97 3.28 9.13 7.40
N ILE A 98 2.06 9.63 7.52
CA ILE A 98 1.04 9.07 8.42
C ILE A 98 0.69 7.64 8.01
N SER A 99 0.42 7.42 6.72
CA SER A 99 0.11 6.08 6.21
C SER A 99 1.28 5.12 6.32
N GLY A 100 2.52 5.59 6.15
CA GLY A 100 3.73 4.82 6.37
C GLY A 100 3.89 4.36 7.81
N VAL A 101 3.67 5.24 8.79
CA VAL A 101 3.69 4.88 10.22
C VAL A 101 2.60 3.85 10.52
N ILE A 102 1.38 4.07 10.05
CA ILE A 102 0.25 3.13 10.23
C ILE A 102 0.58 1.78 9.59
N GLY A 103 1.13 1.77 8.37
CA GLY A 103 1.50 0.56 7.65
C GLY A 103 2.55 -0.25 8.39
N VAL A 104 3.66 0.38 8.78
CA VAL A 104 4.74 -0.27 9.55
C VAL A 104 4.20 -0.86 10.85
N PHE A 105 3.39 -0.10 11.59
CA PHE A 105 2.80 -0.57 12.84
C PHE A 105 1.81 -1.73 12.63
N SER A 106 0.97 -1.64 11.59
CA SER A 106 0.02 -2.70 11.23
C SER A 106 0.74 -3.99 10.90
N LEU A 107 1.81 -3.92 10.11
CA LEU A 107 2.59 -5.09 9.73
C LEU A 107 3.33 -5.70 10.93
N PHE A 108 3.88 -4.86 11.81
CA PHE A 108 4.48 -5.31 13.06
C PHE A 108 3.49 -6.13 13.91
N ILE A 109 2.25 -5.65 14.06
CA ILE A 109 1.19 -6.39 14.76
C ILE A 109 0.88 -7.71 14.04
N MET A 110 0.74 -7.69 12.71
CA MET A 110 0.45 -8.89 11.92
C MET A 110 1.52 -9.97 12.09
N PHE A 111 2.80 -9.59 12.11
CA PHE A 111 3.90 -10.52 12.37
C PHE A 111 3.85 -11.13 13.77
N LYS A 112 3.53 -10.31 14.78
CA LYS A 112 3.37 -10.78 16.15
C LYS A 112 2.23 -11.80 16.28
N ILE A 113 1.09 -11.53 15.65
CA ILE A 113 -0.07 -12.44 15.64
C ILE A 113 0.27 -13.75 14.91
N ALA A 114 0.94 -13.66 13.76
CA ALA A 114 1.32 -14.83 12.97
C ALA A 114 2.49 -15.64 13.59
N LYS A 115 3.00 -15.23 14.76
CA LYS A 115 4.21 -15.79 15.41
C LYS A 115 5.38 -15.92 14.42
N TYR A 116 5.49 -14.97 13.50
CA TYR A 116 6.44 -15.08 12.41
C TYR A 116 7.86 -14.73 12.88
N THR A 117 8.78 -15.68 12.74
CA THR A 117 10.19 -15.53 13.13
C THR A 117 11.07 -15.67 11.89
N LEU A 118 11.08 -14.65 11.02
CA LEU A 118 12.14 -14.50 10.03
C LEU A 118 13.03 -13.30 10.39
N SER A 119 14.28 -13.29 9.92
CA SER A 119 15.23 -12.17 10.06
C SER A 119 14.79 -10.87 9.35
N ILE A 120 13.58 -10.83 8.76
CA ILE A 120 12.95 -9.70 8.08
C ILE A 120 12.60 -8.55 9.06
N TYR A 121 12.83 -8.72 10.36
CA TYR A 121 12.85 -7.61 11.33
C TYR A 121 14.03 -6.64 11.12
N SER A 122 14.64 -6.60 9.93
CA SER A 122 15.66 -5.62 9.62
C SER A 122 15.03 -4.23 9.64
N LYS A 123 15.76 -3.27 10.22
CA LYS A 123 15.36 -1.86 10.22
C LYS A 123 15.17 -1.37 8.77
N ASP A 124 15.97 -1.92 7.86
CA ASP A 124 15.94 -1.61 6.43
C ASP A 124 14.61 -2.00 5.78
N TYR A 125 14.03 -3.16 6.14
CA TYR A 125 12.71 -3.56 5.64
C TYR A 125 11.63 -2.54 6.01
N TYR A 126 11.53 -2.17 7.29
CA TYR A 126 10.53 -1.21 7.75
C TYR A 126 10.78 0.19 7.19
N PHE A 127 12.04 0.59 7.03
CA PHE A 127 12.39 1.85 6.41
C PHE A 127 11.97 1.90 4.93
N GLN A 128 12.32 0.87 4.14
CA GLN A 128 11.90 0.81 2.74
C GLN A 128 10.37 0.75 2.59
N MET A 129 9.70 0.03 3.48
CA MET A 129 8.23 0.00 3.52
C MET A 129 7.67 1.40 3.78
N PHE A 130 8.21 2.14 4.75
CA PHE A 130 7.82 3.51 5.02
C PHE A 130 8.04 4.43 3.81
N ILE A 131 9.18 4.33 3.13
CA ILE A 131 9.46 5.08 1.89
C ILE A 131 8.45 4.72 0.78
N ALA A 132 8.05 3.46 0.67
CA ALA A 132 7.04 3.05 -0.30
C ALA A 132 5.70 3.77 -0.09
N TYR A 133 5.27 4.04 1.16
CA TYR A 133 4.07 4.82 1.44
C TYR A 133 4.20 6.30 1.03
N ILE A 134 5.39 6.89 1.16
CA ILE A 134 5.64 8.25 0.66
C ILE A 134 5.52 8.29 -0.87
N ILE A 135 6.14 7.33 -1.56
CA ILE A 135 6.04 7.20 -3.02
C ILE A 135 4.58 6.98 -3.43
N PHE A 136 3.85 6.11 -2.70
CA PHE A 136 2.43 5.85 -2.94
C PHE A 136 1.61 7.14 -2.88
N ALA A 137 1.75 7.93 -1.81
CA ALA A 137 0.97 9.14 -1.60
C ALA A 137 1.28 10.21 -2.64
N LEU A 138 2.55 10.40 -3.00
CA LEU A 138 2.97 11.30 -4.07
C LEU A 138 2.34 10.88 -5.41
N TYR A 139 2.46 9.60 -5.78
CA TYR A 139 1.94 9.09 -7.04
C TYR A 139 0.41 9.18 -7.09
N ALA A 140 -0.27 8.78 -6.02
CA ALA A 140 -1.71 8.90 -5.90
C ALA A 140 -2.18 10.35 -6.05
N THR A 141 -1.48 11.29 -5.42
CA THR A 141 -1.80 12.74 -5.50
C THR A 141 -1.64 13.27 -6.94
N VAL A 142 -0.55 12.90 -7.62
CA VAL A 142 -0.30 13.30 -9.01
C VAL A 142 -1.37 12.75 -9.95
N ILE A 143 -1.66 11.45 -9.89
CA ILE A 143 -2.67 10.83 -10.75
C ILE A 143 -4.07 11.39 -10.42
N TYR A 144 -4.39 11.61 -9.14
CA TYR A 144 -5.64 12.23 -8.74
C TYR A 144 -5.80 13.63 -9.33
N TYR A 145 -4.75 14.46 -9.24
CA TYR A 145 -4.73 15.81 -9.80
C TYR A 145 -4.93 15.79 -11.33
N ILE A 146 -4.21 14.92 -12.05
CA ILE A 146 -4.31 14.79 -13.51
C ILE A 146 -5.73 14.38 -13.94
N LEU A 147 -6.38 13.50 -13.18
CA LEU A 147 -7.71 12.99 -13.52
C LEU A 147 -8.85 13.89 -13.03
N SER A 148 -8.60 14.81 -12.09
CA SER A 148 -9.65 15.68 -11.52
C SER A 148 -10.38 16.58 -12.51
N PRO A 149 -9.81 17.02 -13.65
CA PRO A 149 -10.55 17.75 -14.67
C PRO A 149 -11.45 16.86 -15.56
N ILE A 150 -11.26 15.53 -15.51
CA ILE A 150 -11.93 14.56 -16.39
C ILE A 150 -13.19 13.98 -15.72
N PHE A 151 -13.18 13.85 -14.40
CA PHE A 151 -14.22 13.22 -13.58
C PHE A 151 -14.85 14.22 -12.61
#